data_AF-A0A818REU2-F1
#
_entry.id   AF-A0A818REU2-F1
#
_cell.length_a   1.000
_cell.length_b   1.000
_cell.length_c   1.000
_cell.angle_alpha   90.00
_cell.angle_beta   90.00
_cell.angle_gamma   90.00
#
_symmetry.space_group_name_H-M   'P 1'
#
loop_
_entity.id
_entity.type
_entity.pdbx_description
1 polymer ?
#
loop_
_entity_poly.entity_id
_entity_poly.type
_entity_poly.pdbx_seq_one_letter_code
_entity_poly.pdbx_strand_id
1 'polypeptide(L)'
;MFDHHMFGSGYVTDDIHVYYRGERINSMTTMSFEDLGFGYGRDPFQVCFAGHIINGAHPNSFQVLDDGYAKDIFHVYYQGDKMPGLMASTFVSLGNGYAKDSLNIYYYGRKAESINPIVFYTSLH
;
A
#
# COMPACT_ATOMS: atom_id res chain seq x y z
N MET A 1 32.85 -8.52 -6.57
CA MET A 1 31.61 -8.17 -7.28
C MET A 1 30.49 -8.41 -6.30
N PHE A 2 29.72 -7.39 -5.94
CA PHE A 2 28.56 -7.55 -5.07
C PHE A 2 27.39 -7.94 -5.97
N ASP A 3 26.76 -9.06 -5.70
CA ASP A 3 25.58 -9.49 -6.44
C ASP A 3 24.39 -8.64 -6.00
N HIS A 4 23.76 -7.97 -6.97
CA HIS A 4 22.61 -7.12 -6.72
C HIS A 4 21.35 -7.86 -7.18
N HIS A 5 20.35 -7.94 -6.30
CA HIS A 5 19.03 -8.45 -6.67
C HIS A 5 18.14 -7.27 -7.06
N MET A 6 17.75 -7.22 -8.34
CA MET A 6 16.84 -6.18 -8.85
C MET A 6 15.41 -6.67 -8.82
N PHE A 7 14.52 -5.85 -8.25
CA PHE A 7 13.09 -6.10 -8.27
C PHE A 7 12.39 -5.14 -9.24
N GLY A 8 11.35 -5.63 -9.92
CA GLY A 8 10.69 -4.92 -11.02
C GLY A 8 10.03 -3.59 -10.65
N SER A 9 9.84 -3.29 -9.36
CA SER A 9 9.21 -2.04 -8.89
C SER A 9 10.21 -0.91 -8.58
N GLY A 10 11.52 -1.15 -8.75
CA GLY A 10 12.57 -0.15 -8.52
C GLY A 10 13.35 -0.32 -7.22
N TYR A 11 13.08 -1.38 -6.45
CA TYR A 11 13.94 -1.80 -5.34
C TYR A 11 15.13 -2.62 -5.82
N VAL A 12 16.27 -2.43 -5.16
CA VAL A 12 17.48 -3.22 -5.35
C VAL A 12 18.07 -3.50 -3.97
N THR A 13 18.60 -4.70 -3.75
CA THR A 13 19.34 -5.02 -2.52
C THR A 13 20.77 -5.45 -2.84
N ASP A 14 21.70 -5.09 -1.95
CA ASP A 14 22.99 -5.78 -1.80
C ASP A 14 22.91 -6.73 -0.58
N ASP A 15 24.04 -7.16 -0.02
CA ASP A 15 24.08 -8.05 1.15
C ASP A 15 23.51 -7.40 2.44
N ILE A 16 23.57 -6.07 2.58
CA ILE A 16 23.33 -5.35 3.84
C ILE A 16 22.37 -4.14 3.72
N HIS A 17 22.09 -3.67 2.51
CA HIS A 17 21.30 -2.48 2.24
C HIS A 17 20.18 -2.74 1.23
N VAL A 18 19.07 -2.05 1.47
CA VAL A 18 17.97 -1.92 0.52
C VAL A 18 18.05 -0.53 -0.10
N TYR A 19 17.84 -0.47 -1.41
CA TYR A 19 17.83 0.75 -2.21
C TYR A 19 16.50 0.87 -2.94
N TYR A 20 16.06 2.10 -3.16
CA TYR A 20 14.98 2.43 -4.08
C TYR A 20 15.50 3.44 -5.11
N ARG A 21 15.47 3.08 -6.39
CA ARG A 21 15.94 3.93 -7.51
C ARG A 21 17.35 4.52 -7.29
N GLY A 22 18.24 3.74 -6.69
CA GLY A 22 19.64 4.12 -6.42
C GLY A 22 19.87 4.81 -5.08
N GLU A 23 18.82 5.23 -4.37
CA GLU A 23 18.91 5.84 -3.06
C GLU A 23 18.80 4.78 -1.96
N ARG A 24 19.71 4.81 -0.98
CA ARG A 24 19.69 3.88 0.15
C ARG A 24 18.51 4.19 1.07
N ILE A 25 17.77 3.16 1.44
CA ILE A 25 16.73 3.25 2.46
C ILE A 25 17.39 2.98 3.81
N ASN A 26 17.47 4.00 4.65
CA ASN A 26 18.02 3.84 5.98
C ASN A 26 17.07 3.01 6.85
N SER A 27 17.65 2.17 7.71
CA SER A 27 16.97 1.37 8.72
C SER A 27 16.24 0.11 8.24
N MET A 28 16.17 -0.20 6.93
CA MET A 28 15.66 -1.51 6.48
C MET A 28 16.76 -2.58 6.48
N THR A 29 16.33 -3.82 6.70
CA THR A 29 17.19 -5.00 6.56
C THR A 29 16.95 -5.69 5.22
N THR A 30 18.02 -6.24 4.64
CA THR A 30 17.96 -7.11 3.44
C THR A 30 17.45 -8.50 3.78
N MET A 31 17.52 -8.90 5.06
CA MET A 31 17.06 -10.20 5.52
C MET A 31 15.55 -10.35 5.29
N SER A 32 15.19 -11.21 4.34
CA SER A 32 13.80 -11.43 3.93
C SER A 32 13.11 -10.16 3.44
N PHE A 33 13.86 -9.24 2.83
CA PHE A 33 13.24 -8.11 2.14
C PHE A 33 12.41 -8.62 0.96
N GLU A 34 11.18 -8.13 0.87
CA GLU A 34 10.23 -8.48 -0.18
C GLU A 34 9.81 -7.21 -0.91
N ASP A 35 10.03 -7.17 -2.23
CA ASP A 35 9.32 -6.25 -3.11
C ASP A 35 7.88 -6.75 -3.27
N LEU A 36 6.93 -6.00 -2.71
CA LEU A 36 5.50 -6.32 -2.76
C LEU A 36 4.84 -5.78 -4.03
N GLY A 37 5.59 -5.10 -4.89
CA GLY A 37 5.09 -4.46 -6.11
C GLY A 37 4.44 -3.10 -5.85
N PHE A 38 4.11 -2.40 -6.94
CA PHE A 38 3.46 -1.08 -6.90
C PHE A 38 4.20 -0.03 -6.04
N GLY A 39 5.51 -0.19 -5.88
CA GLY A 39 6.35 0.67 -5.06
C GLY A 39 6.31 0.36 -3.56
N TYR A 40 5.62 -0.69 -3.12
CA TYR A 40 5.68 -1.15 -1.74
C TYR A 40 6.76 -2.21 -1.56
N GLY A 41 7.47 -2.14 -0.45
CA GLY A 41 8.39 -3.17 0.00
C GLY A 41 8.28 -3.38 1.50
N ARG A 42 8.69 -4.55 1.99
CA ARG A 42 8.75 -4.81 3.43
C ARG A 42 9.97 -5.63 3.82
N ASP A 43 10.35 -5.49 5.07
CA ASP A 43 11.18 -6.45 5.79
C ASP A 43 10.39 -6.97 7.01
N PRO A 44 10.95 -7.86 7.85
CA PRO A 44 10.24 -8.37 9.03
C PRO A 44 9.82 -7.32 10.07
N PHE A 45 10.37 -6.11 10.01
CA PHE A 45 10.19 -5.05 11.00
C PHE A 45 9.43 -3.84 10.45
N GLN A 46 9.54 -3.55 9.15
CA GLN A 46 9.07 -2.31 8.54
C GLN A 46 8.46 -2.53 7.17
N VAL A 47 7.60 -1.59 6.80
CA VAL A 47 7.06 -1.43 5.45
C VAL A 47 7.52 -0.09 4.91
N CYS A 48 7.86 -0.04 3.62
CA CYS A 48 8.16 1.19 2.92
C CYS A 48 7.32 1.34 1.65
N PHE A 49 7.18 2.59 1.21
CA PHE A 49 6.66 2.95 -0.09
C PHE A 49 7.64 3.88 -0.80
N ALA A 50 8.07 3.52 -2.01
CA ALA A 50 8.99 4.28 -2.84
C ALA A 50 10.24 4.77 -2.08
N GLY A 51 10.79 3.89 -1.22
CA GLY A 51 11.96 4.19 -0.40
C GLY A 51 11.68 4.91 0.92
N HIS A 52 10.43 5.25 1.23
CA HIS A 52 10.04 5.93 2.46
C HIS A 52 9.37 4.97 3.45
N ILE A 53 9.84 4.94 4.70
CA ILE A 53 9.28 4.09 5.75
C ILE A 53 7.86 4.56 6.13
N ILE A 54 6.93 3.61 6.16
CA ILE A 54 5.55 3.84 6.60
C ILE A 54 5.47 3.58 8.10
N ASN A 55 5.54 4.66 8.89
CA ASN A 55 5.52 4.54 10.35
C ASN A 55 4.22 3.93 10.87
N GLY A 56 4.35 2.91 11.73
CA GLY A 56 3.21 2.22 12.36
C GLY A 56 2.47 1.23 11.46
N ALA A 57 2.97 0.93 10.27
CA ALA A 57 2.51 -0.18 9.46
C ALA A 57 2.94 -1.52 10.09
N HIS A 58 2.10 -2.54 9.98
CA HIS A 58 2.35 -3.88 10.53
C HIS A 58 2.81 -4.83 9.42
N PRO A 59 4.12 -5.11 9.28
CA PRO A 59 4.68 -5.81 8.12
C PRO A 59 4.08 -7.20 7.91
N ASN A 60 3.89 -7.94 9.00
CA ASN A 60 3.37 -9.31 8.97
C ASN A 60 1.95 -9.42 8.39
N SER A 61 1.14 -8.37 8.52
CA SER A 61 -0.22 -8.31 7.99
C SER A 61 -0.37 -7.42 6.75
N PHE A 62 0.73 -6.82 6.28
CA PHE A 62 0.68 -5.85 5.20
C PHE A 62 0.37 -6.54 3.87
N GLN A 63 -0.66 -6.05 3.19
CA GLN A 63 -1.16 -6.56 1.93
C GLN A 63 -1.29 -5.39 0.95
N VAL A 64 -0.59 -5.50 -0.19
CA VAL A 64 -0.83 -4.63 -1.35
C VAL A 64 -2.08 -5.13 -2.06
N LEU A 65 -2.99 -4.22 -2.39
CA LEU A 65 -4.25 -4.53 -3.05
C LEU A 65 -4.11 -4.35 -4.56
N ASP A 66 -4.21 -3.11 -5.05
CA ASP A 66 -3.92 -2.68 -6.41
C ASP A 66 -3.98 -1.14 -6.47
N ASP A 67 -3.58 -0.53 -7.58
CA ASP A 67 -3.75 0.92 -7.85
C ASP A 67 -3.15 1.84 -6.76
N GLY A 68 -2.10 1.37 -6.08
CA GLY A 68 -1.46 2.08 -4.98
C GLY A 68 -2.16 1.96 -3.63
N TYR A 69 -3.24 1.18 -3.52
CA TYR A 69 -3.85 0.85 -2.24
C TYR A 69 -3.14 -0.33 -1.56
N ALA A 70 -3.00 -0.22 -0.25
CA ALA A 70 -2.56 -1.31 0.61
C ALA A 70 -3.28 -1.26 1.96
N LYS A 71 -3.19 -2.33 2.73
CA LYS A 71 -3.71 -2.36 4.09
C LYS A 71 -2.86 -3.23 4.99
N ASP A 72 -2.91 -2.96 6.28
CA ASP A 72 -2.49 -3.90 7.32
C ASP A 72 -3.72 -4.31 8.16
N ILE A 73 -3.51 -4.99 9.28
CA ILE A 73 -4.62 -5.43 10.14
C ILE A 73 -5.44 -4.28 10.76
N PHE A 74 -4.88 -3.06 10.85
CA PHE A 74 -5.51 -1.90 11.50
C PHE A 74 -5.81 -0.73 10.56
N HIS A 75 -5.04 -0.58 9.48
CA HIS A 75 -4.98 0.64 8.69
C HIS A 75 -5.07 0.36 7.20
N VAL A 76 -5.58 1.35 6.47
CA VAL A 76 -5.56 1.40 5.01
C VAL A 76 -4.58 2.49 4.59
N TYR A 77 -3.88 2.24 3.50
CA TYR A 77 -2.87 3.13 2.94
C TYR A 77 -3.16 3.39 1.46
N TYR A 78 -2.79 4.57 0.99
CA TYR A 78 -2.72 4.91 -0.42
C TYR A 78 -1.36 5.54 -0.70
N GLN A 79 -0.56 4.92 -1.57
CA GLN A 79 0.79 5.38 -1.93
C GLN A 79 1.66 5.71 -0.71
N GLY A 80 1.65 4.82 0.28
CA GLY A 80 2.38 4.97 1.55
C GLY A 80 1.68 5.82 2.60
N ASP A 81 0.71 6.65 2.23
CA ASP A 81 0.00 7.51 3.18
C ASP A 81 -1.14 6.77 3.88
N LYS A 82 -1.16 6.84 5.22
CA LYS A 82 -2.24 6.27 6.03
C LYS A 82 -3.54 7.04 5.81
N MET A 83 -4.60 6.34 5.43
CA MET A 83 -5.95 6.88 5.26
C MET A 83 -6.71 6.84 6.61
N PRO A 84 -6.98 7.98 7.26
CA PRO A 84 -7.60 8.02 8.58
C PRO A 84 -9.08 7.65 8.55
N GLY A 85 -9.55 7.00 9.61
CA GLY A 85 -10.98 6.70 9.81
C GLY A 85 -11.52 5.52 9.01
N LEU A 86 -10.65 4.75 8.33
CA LEU A 86 -11.06 3.56 7.58
C LEU A 86 -10.91 2.29 8.40
N MET A 87 -11.82 1.34 8.17
CA MET A 87 -11.72 -0.01 8.72
C MET A 87 -11.03 -0.93 7.71
N ALA A 88 -9.80 -1.35 8.00
CA ALA A 88 -9.04 -2.24 7.10
C ALA A 88 -9.74 -3.58 6.82
N SER A 89 -10.54 -4.07 7.76
CA SER A 89 -11.29 -5.32 7.63
C SER A 89 -12.39 -5.27 6.56
N THR A 90 -12.97 -4.09 6.28
CA THR A 90 -14.04 -3.92 5.27
C THR A 90 -13.56 -3.25 4.00
N PHE A 91 -12.31 -2.79 3.96
CA PHE A 91 -11.75 -2.09 2.80
C PHE A 91 -11.41 -3.05 1.66
N VAL A 92 -11.90 -2.71 0.47
CA VAL A 92 -11.77 -3.49 -0.77
C VAL A 92 -11.36 -2.57 -1.91
N SER A 93 -10.27 -2.91 -2.61
CA SER A 93 -9.95 -2.31 -3.91
C SER A 93 -10.88 -2.88 -4.97
N LEU A 94 -11.47 -2.00 -5.79
CA LEU A 94 -12.37 -2.35 -6.89
C LEU A 94 -11.67 -2.30 -8.26
N GLY A 95 -10.40 -1.87 -8.29
CA GLY A 95 -9.62 -1.66 -9.50
C GLY A 95 -9.90 -0.32 -10.19
N ASN A 96 -9.05 0.02 -11.16
CA ASN A 96 -9.08 1.29 -11.90
C ASN A 96 -9.09 2.53 -10.97
N GLY A 97 -8.36 2.45 -9.86
CA GLY A 97 -8.27 3.51 -8.86
C GLY A 97 -9.45 3.60 -7.91
N TYR A 98 -10.50 2.78 -8.09
CA TYR A 98 -11.64 2.76 -7.17
C TYR A 98 -11.40 1.81 -6.01
N ALA A 99 -11.87 2.22 -4.83
CA ALA A 99 -11.95 1.36 -3.65
C ALA A 99 -13.18 1.72 -2.83
N LYS A 100 -13.56 0.86 -1.89
CA LYS A 100 -14.66 1.14 -0.96
C LYS A 100 -14.41 0.58 0.42
N ASP A 101 -15.08 1.17 1.40
CA ASP A 101 -15.38 0.52 2.68
C ASP A 101 -16.88 0.23 2.76
N SER A 102 -17.40 -0.03 3.96
CA SER A 102 -18.83 -0.30 4.18
C SER A 102 -19.74 0.93 4.02
N LEU A 103 -19.19 2.15 3.98
CA LEU A 103 -19.93 3.41 4.03
C LEU A 103 -19.62 4.35 2.85
N ASN A 104 -18.44 4.21 2.24
CA ASN A 104 -17.85 5.22 1.36
C ASN A 104 -17.15 4.57 0.16
N ILE A 105 -17.09 5.34 -0.93
CA ILE A 105 -16.30 5.02 -2.11
C ILE A 105 -15.11 5.98 -2.16
N TYR A 106 -13.99 5.49 -2.65
CA TYR A 106 -12.73 6.21 -2.82
C TYR A 106 -12.28 6.10 -4.27
N TYR A 107 -11.63 7.15 -4.75
CA TYR A 107 -10.95 7.19 -6.04
C TYR A 107 -9.54 7.76 -5.84
N TYR A 108 -8.51 6.96 -6.10
CA TYR A 108 -7.10 7.30 -5.90
C TYR A 108 -6.81 8.00 -4.55
N GLY A 109 -7.15 7.30 -3.46
CA GLY A 109 -6.96 7.76 -2.09
C GLY A 109 -7.92 8.84 -1.61
N ARG A 110 -8.77 9.38 -2.50
CA ARG A 110 -9.71 10.45 -2.14
C ARG A 110 -11.10 9.89 -1.94
N LYS A 111 -11.72 10.23 -0.81
CA LYS A 111 -13.12 9.91 -0.55
C LYS A 111 -13.98 10.64 -1.58
N ALA A 112 -14.86 9.92 -2.27
CA ALA A 112 -15.86 10.54 -3.13
C ALA A 112 -16.86 11.29 -2.23
N GLU A 113 -16.97 12.61 -2.42
CA GLU A 113 -17.95 13.41 -1.69
C GLU A 113 -19.36 13.06 -2.18
N SER A 114 -20.16 12.49 -1.26
CA SER A 114 -21.58 12.16 -1.39
C SER A 114 -22.04 11.54 -2.72
N ILE A 115 -22.03 10.21 -2.79
CA ILE A 115 -23.15 9.52 -3.44
C ILE A 115 -24.12 9.16 -2.32
N ASN A 116 -25.26 9.85 -2.23
CA ASN A 116 -26.31 9.48 -1.29
C ASN A 116 -26.69 8.00 -1.53
N PRO A 117 -26.66 7.11 -0.53
CA PRO A 117 -27.00 5.69 -0.71
C PRO A 117 -28.43 5.46 -1.24
N ILE A 118 -29.27 6.48 -1.18
CA ILE A 118 -30.69 6.43 -1.55
C ILE A 118 -30.90 6.39 -3.08
N VAL A 119 -29.95 6.85 -3.91
CA VAL A 119 -30.21 6.98 -5.37
C VAL A 119 -30.07 5.68 -6.18
N PHE A 120 -29.65 4.56 -5.57
CA PHE A 120 -29.52 3.28 -6.28
C PHE A 120 -30.75 2.37 -6.24
N TYR A 121 -31.82 2.74 -5.52
CA TYR A 121 -33.04 1.91 -5.43
C TYR A 121 -34.19 2.33 -6.37
N THR A 122 -34.05 3.37 -7.18
CA THR A 122 -35.13 3.86 -8.04
C THR A 122 -34.69 4.05 -9.49
N SER A 123 -34.54 2.94 -10.22
CA SER A 123 -34.73 2.89 -11.68
C SER A 123 -34.99 1.45 -12.12
N LEU A 124 -36.15 0.93 -11.74
CA LEU A 124 -36.88 -0.10 -12.49
C LEU A 124 -38.37 0.30 -12.44
N HIS A 125 -38.75 1.19 -13.36
CA HIS A 125 -40.10 1.25 -13.91
C HIS A 125 -39.97 0.88 -15.38
#